data_AF-A0A291RTB7-F1
#
_entry.id   AF-A0A291RTB7-F1
#
_cell.length_a   1.000
_cell.length_b   1.000
_cell.length_c   1.000
_cell.angle_alpha   90.00
_cell.angle_beta   90.00
_cell.angle_gamma   90.00
#
_symmetry.space_group_name_H-M   'P 1'
#
loop_
_entity.id
_entity.type
_entity.pdbx_description
1 polymer ?
#
loop_
_entity_poly.entity_id
_entity_poly.type
_entity_poly.pdbx_seq_one_letter_code
_entity_poly.pdbx_strand_id
1 'polypeptide(L)'
;MTDIIPFDFEGNRVRTVIIDGEPWFVAKDVTDLLGFKNGPDAIRKHVLPGQTNIAIRDVARDLGFQPGRAPLLINEAGVYRLIMRSNVPAAVRMQAWLTDEVLPTIRKSGGAYIMPGSKAEANLLNPDTMLDKFGELLELARGERAKRLEIETRNVKLAAKIEEDAPYVAASREFFDDDGLIRFRDSARALSMPERRFIALLREWGWVDVVGTAAKAYAIKQGYAKNLVYAYRGGHSVYGKLTRKGLERATVKAFGV
;
A
#
# COMPACT_ATOMS: atom_id res chain seq x y z
N MET A 1 41.04 -1.71 -8.65
CA MET A 1 39.91 -2.51 -8.14
C MET A 1 38.65 -1.85 -8.68
N THR A 2 38.01 -2.50 -9.64
CA THR A 2 36.77 -2.01 -10.25
C THR A 2 35.61 -2.42 -9.36
N ASP A 3 34.83 -1.47 -8.85
CA ASP A 3 33.70 -1.78 -7.98
C ASP A 3 32.55 -2.36 -8.81
N ILE A 4 32.17 -3.60 -8.54
CA ILE A 4 31.09 -4.30 -9.24
C ILE A 4 29.81 -4.07 -8.45
N ILE A 5 28.90 -3.27 -9.02
CA ILE A 5 27.59 -3.01 -8.41
C ILE A 5 26.58 -4.01 -9.00
N PRO A 6 26.11 -5.01 -8.23
CA PRO A 6 25.10 -5.94 -8.72
C PRO A 6 23.76 -5.22 -8.87
N PHE A 7 23.25 -5.15 -10.10
CA PHE A 7 21.86 -4.81 -10.37
C PHE A 7 21.05 -6.10 -10.34
N ASP A 8 20.04 -6.16 -9.46
CA ASP A 8 19.12 -7.29 -9.34
C ASP A 8 17.80 -6.97 -10.02
N PHE A 9 17.44 -7.75 -11.04
CA PHE A 9 16.14 -7.69 -11.70
C PHE A 9 15.52 -9.09 -11.72
N GLU A 10 14.37 -9.24 -11.06
CA GLU A 10 13.67 -10.52 -10.92
C GLU A 10 14.57 -11.66 -10.38
N GLY A 11 15.54 -11.37 -9.49
CA GLY A 11 16.47 -12.36 -8.94
C GLY A 11 17.64 -12.72 -9.86
N ASN A 12 17.79 -12.03 -10.99
CA ASN A 12 18.88 -12.24 -11.93
C ASN A 12 19.94 -11.16 -11.75
N ARG A 13 21.20 -11.60 -11.59
CA ARG A 13 22.36 -10.72 -11.44
C ARG A 13 22.87 -10.27 -12.80
N VAL A 14 22.86 -8.96 -13.03
CA VAL A 14 23.56 -8.34 -14.17
C VAL A 14 24.91 -7.82 -13.69
N ARG A 15 26.00 -8.26 -14.34
CA ARG A 15 27.33 -7.74 -14.05
C ARG A 15 27.49 -6.34 -14.65
N THR A 16 27.97 -5.43 -13.82
CA THR A 16 28.12 -4.00 -14.16
C THR A 16 29.51 -3.52 -13.76
N VAL A 17 30.07 -2.61 -14.56
CA VAL A 17 31.34 -1.93 -14.29
C VAL A 17 31.17 -0.43 -14.51
N ILE A 18 31.87 0.38 -13.74
CA ILE A 18 31.89 1.83 -13.93
C ILE A 18 33.04 2.19 -14.87
N ILE A 19 32.73 2.89 -15.98
CA ILE A 19 33.72 3.41 -16.94
C ILE A 19 33.36 4.88 -17.15
N ASP A 20 34.33 5.77 -16.91
CA ASP A 20 34.16 7.23 -17.03
C ASP A 20 33.01 7.80 -16.18
N GLY A 21 32.78 7.22 -15.00
CA GLY A 21 31.71 7.62 -14.08
C GLY A 21 30.32 7.08 -14.44
N GLU A 22 30.19 6.39 -15.58
CA GLU A 22 28.93 5.86 -16.07
C GLU A 22 28.85 4.34 -15.89
N PRO A 23 27.66 3.76 -15.63
CA PRO A 23 27.48 2.32 -15.53
C PRO A 23 27.44 1.66 -16.91
N TRP A 24 28.24 0.59 -17.04
CA TRP A 24 28.29 -0.28 -18.21
C TRP A 24 27.95 -1.72 -17.83
N PHE A 25 27.02 -2.31 -18.56
CA PHE A 25 26.44 -3.62 -18.28
C PHE A 25 26.99 -4.67 -19.24
N VAL A 26 27.24 -5.88 -18.76
CA VAL A 26 27.60 -7.00 -19.62
C VAL A 26 26.43 -7.35 -20.53
N ALA A 27 26.61 -7.17 -21.85
CA ALA A 27 25.54 -7.32 -22.84
C ALA A 27 24.95 -8.74 -22.86
N LYS A 28 25.77 -9.75 -22.59
CA LYS A 28 25.32 -11.15 -22.48
C LYS A 28 24.31 -11.31 -21.35
N ASP A 29 24.62 -10.79 -20.16
CA ASP A 29 23.75 -10.93 -19.00
C ASP A 29 22.41 -10.23 -19.23
N VAL A 30 22.43 -9.05 -19.86
CA VAL A 30 21.21 -8.29 -20.20
C VAL A 30 20.37 -9.02 -21.26
N THR A 31 21.00 -9.59 -22.28
CA THR A 31 20.27 -10.30 -23.35
C THR A 31 19.71 -11.64 -22.89
N ASP A 32 20.44 -12.37 -22.04
CA ASP A 32 19.97 -13.60 -21.40
C ASP A 32 18.80 -13.30 -20.46
N LEU A 33 18.90 -12.24 -19.65
CA LEU A 33 17.84 -11.77 -18.76
C LEU A 33 16.54 -11.46 -19.50
N LEU A 34 16.66 -10.75 -20.62
CA LEU A 34 15.51 -10.38 -21.44
C LEU A 34 14.95 -11.57 -22.25
N GLY A 35 15.64 -12.72 -22.27
CA GLY A 35 15.20 -13.94 -22.95
C GLY A 35 15.45 -13.95 -24.46
N PHE A 36 16.46 -13.22 -24.94
CA PHE A 36 16.82 -13.25 -26.37
C PHE A 36 17.47 -14.58 -26.75
N LYS A 37 16.97 -15.21 -27.83
CA LYS A 37 17.59 -16.43 -28.39
C LYS A 37 19.00 -16.18 -28.95
N ASN A 38 19.24 -14.97 -29.48
CA ASN A 38 20.52 -14.58 -30.05
C ASN A 38 20.88 -13.16 -29.56
N GLY A 39 21.57 -13.10 -28.42
CA GLY A 39 22.00 -11.84 -27.81
C GLY A 39 22.83 -10.95 -28.75
N PRO A 40 23.89 -11.45 -29.41
CA PRO A 40 24.68 -10.65 -30.35
C PRO A 40 23.87 -10.03 -31.49
N ASP A 41 22.88 -10.75 -32.03
CA ASP A 41 21.98 -10.22 -33.06
C ASP A 41 21.07 -9.11 -32.50
N ALA A 42 20.51 -9.32 -31.30
CA ALA A 42 19.69 -8.32 -30.63
C ALA A 42 20.46 -7.02 -30.37
N ILE A 43 21.71 -7.10 -29.93
CA ILE A 43 22.56 -5.93 -29.73
C ILE A 43 22.80 -5.20 -31.05
N ARG A 44 23.19 -5.91 -32.11
CA ARG A 44 23.42 -5.31 -33.45
C ARG A 44 22.18 -4.63 -34.01
N LYS A 45 21.00 -5.20 -33.78
CA LYS A 45 19.73 -4.69 -34.32
C LYS A 45 19.21 -3.48 -33.56
N HIS A 46 19.39 -3.45 -32.24
CA HIS A 46 18.69 -2.50 -31.38
C HIS A 46 19.59 -1.42 -30.76
N VAL A 47 20.89 -1.67 -30.59
CA VAL A 47 21.84 -0.76 -29.94
C VAL A 47 22.66 0.01 -30.97
N LEU A 48 22.99 1.29 -30.70
CA LEU A 48 23.76 2.12 -31.62
C LEU A 48 25.28 1.95 -31.48
N PRO A 49 26.07 2.27 -32.54
CA PRO A 49 27.54 2.19 -32.52
C PRO A 49 28.31 3.02 -31.46
N GLY A 50 27.65 3.84 -30.64
CA GLY A 50 28.27 4.56 -29.50
C GLY A 50 27.76 4.12 -28.12
N GLN A 51 26.94 3.07 -28.09
CA GLN A 51 26.32 2.56 -26.87
C GLN A 51 26.90 1.19 -26.45
N THR A 52 27.92 0.73 -27.17
CA THR A 52 28.62 -0.52 -26.95
C THR A 52 30.11 -0.26 -26.72
N ASN A 53 30.73 -1.04 -25.83
CA ASN A 53 32.18 -1.01 -25.61
C ASN A 53 32.69 -2.45 -25.39
N ILE A 54 33.97 -2.68 -25.62
CA ILE A 54 34.61 -3.97 -25.36
C ILE A 54 35.41 -3.82 -24.07
N ALA A 55 35.14 -4.68 -23.09
CA ALA A 55 35.84 -4.59 -21.81
C ALA A 55 37.35 -4.80 -22.00
N ILE A 56 38.13 -3.92 -21.39
CA ILE A 56 39.59 -4.04 -21.35
C ILE A 56 39.97 -5.31 -20.57
N ARG A 57 41.13 -5.89 -20.88
CA ARG A 57 41.59 -7.19 -20.35
C ARG A 57 41.51 -7.30 -18.82
N ASP A 58 41.85 -6.23 -18.09
CA ASP A 58 41.80 -6.23 -16.61
C ASP A 58 40.36 -6.21 -16.10
N VAL A 59 39.49 -5.40 -16.71
CA VAL A 59 38.05 -5.34 -16.41
C VAL A 59 37.36 -6.67 -16.72
N ALA A 60 37.73 -7.32 -17.84
CA ALA A 60 37.21 -8.63 -18.21
C ALA A 60 37.55 -9.69 -17.14
N ARG A 61 38.76 -9.64 -16.59
CA ARG A 61 39.20 -10.55 -15.51
C ARG A 61 38.41 -10.31 -14.22
N ASP A 62 38.22 -9.05 -13.83
CA ASP A 62 37.43 -8.67 -12.66
C ASP A 62 35.97 -9.13 -12.79
N LEU A 63 35.42 -9.10 -14.02
CA LEU A 63 34.09 -9.59 -14.35
C LEU A 63 33.97 -11.13 -14.45
N GLY A 64 35.05 -11.87 -14.16
CA GLY A 64 35.10 -13.34 -14.16
C GLY A 64 35.24 -13.98 -15.53
N PHE A 65 35.68 -13.23 -16.56
CA PHE A 65 35.93 -13.79 -17.89
C PHE A 65 37.37 -14.30 -18.06
N GLN A 66 37.52 -15.34 -18.87
CA GLN A 66 38.83 -15.92 -19.19
C GLN A 66 39.69 -14.95 -20.03
N PRO A 67 41.01 -14.92 -19.83
CA PRO A 67 41.94 -14.17 -20.68
C PRO A 67 41.73 -14.52 -22.16
N GLY A 68 41.58 -13.51 -23.02
CA GLY A 68 41.36 -13.68 -24.46
C GLY A 68 39.90 -13.61 -24.93
N ARG A 69 38.92 -13.53 -24.01
CA ARG A 69 37.53 -13.21 -24.34
C ARG A 69 37.09 -11.93 -23.64
N ALA A 70 37.15 -10.82 -24.36
CA ALA A 70 36.62 -9.56 -23.88
C ALA A 70 35.09 -9.54 -24.04
N PRO A 71 34.31 -9.40 -22.95
CA PRO A 71 32.86 -9.27 -23.05
C PRO A 71 32.48 -7.94 -23.72
N LEU A 72 31.36 -7.97 -24.45
CA LEU A 72 30.71 -6.77 -24.92
C LEU A 72 29.94 -6.12 -23.76
N LEU A 73 30.16 -4.83 -23.58
CA LEU A 73 29.48 -3.98 -22.63
C LEU A 73 28.47 -3.10 -23.38
N ILE A 74 27.37 -2.77 -22.72
CA ILE A 74 26.40 -1.78 -23.17
C ILE A 74 26.18 -0.75 -22.08
N ASN A 75 26.14 0.53 -22.46
CA ASN A 75 25.81 1.59 -21.50
C ASN A 75 24.30 1.62 -21.22
N GLU A 76 23.90 2.39 -20.21
CA GLU A 76 22.50 2.54 -19.81
C GLU A 76 21.57 2.93 -20.98
N ALA A 77 21.98 3.91 -21.80
CA ALA A 77 21.22 4.32 -22.98
C ALA A 77 21.02 3.18 -24.00
N GLY A 78 22.01 2.29 -24.14
CA GLY A 78 21.94 1.09 -24.97
C GLY A 78 20.96 0.06 -24.40
N VAL A 79 20.96 -0.15 -23.08
CA VAL A 79 20.01 -1.03 -22.39
C VAL A 79 18.58 -0.56 -22.61
N TYR A 80 18.29 0.72 -22.38
CA TYR A 80 16.94 1.27 -22.60
C TYR A 80 16.51 1.15 -24.05
N ARG A 81 17.42 1.41 -25.00
CA ARG A 81 17.11 1.27 -26.42
C ARG A 81 16.81 -0.17 -26.80
N LEU A 82 17.56 -1.13 -26.24
CA LEU A 82 17.32 -2.55 -26.42
C LEU A 82 15.94 -2.95 -25.90
N ILE A 83 15.58 -2.50 -24.70
CA ILE A 83 14.26 -2.77 -24.08
C ILE A 83 13.15 -2.18 -24.95
N MET A 84 13.21 -0.88 -25.26
CA MET A 84 12.15 -0.14 -25.97
C MET A 84 11.91 -0.61 -27.41
N ARG A 85 12.86 -1.32 -28.02
CA ARG A 85 12.75 -1.80 -29.41
C ARG A 85 12.56 -3.30 -29.53
N SER A 86 12.48 -3.99 -28.41
CA SER A 86 12.32 -5.44 -28.34
C SER A 86 10.87 -5.82 -28.12
N ASN A 87 10.47 -6.94 -28.72
CA ASN A 87 9.15 -7.56 -28.51
C ASN A 87 9.23 -8.83 -27.65
N VAL A 88 10.38 -9.11 -27.02
CA VAL A 88 10.52 -10.28 -26.15
C VAL A 88 9.68 -10.05 -24.88
N PRO A 89 8.98 -11.07 -24.34
CA PRO A 89 8.01 -10.85 -23.25
C PRO A 89 8.56 -10.09 -22.04
N ALA A 90 9.81 -10.31 -21.64
CA ALA A 90 10.43 -9.58 -20.53
C ALA A 90 10.63 -8.08 -20.86
N ALA A 91 11.05 -7.76 -22.08
CA ALA A 91 11.18 -6.37 -22.53
C ALA A 91 9.83 -5.65 -22.58
N VAL A 92 8.77 -6.33 -23.03
CA VAL A 92 7.41 -5.76 -23.04
C VAL A 92 6.90 -5.46 -21.62
N ARG A 93 7.14 -6.36 -20.66
CA ARG A 93 6.80 -6.08 -19.24
C ARG A 93 7.55 -4.87 -18.71
N MET A 94 8.85 -4.76 -19.02
CA MET A 94 9.67 -3.64 -18.57
C MET A 94 9.26 -2.33 -19.25
N GLN A 95 8.86 -2.36 -20.52
CA GLN A 95 8.27 -1.20 -21.20
C GLN A 95 7.00 -0.73 -20.49
N ALA A 96 6.06 -1.64 -20.21
CA ALA A 96 4.80 -1.31 -19.53
C ALA A 96 5.05 -0.70 -18.15
N TRP A 97 5.96 -1.30 -17.36
CA TRP A 97 6.35 -0.74 -16.07
C TRP A 97 6.97 0.65 -16.19
N LEU A 98 7.86 0.86 -17.17
CA LEU A 98 8.46 2.17 -17.44
C LEU A 98 7.41 3.21 -17.85
N THR A 99 6.45 2.84 -18.70
CA THR A 99 5.45 3.78 -19.25
C THR A 99 4.30 4.07 -18.30
N ASP A 100 3.90 3.09 -17.49
CA ASP A 100 2.67 3.17 -16.69
C ASP A 100 2.98 3.62 -15.26
N GLU A 101 4.17 3.30 -14.75
CA GLU A 101 4.57 3.64 -13.38
C GLU A 101 5.69 4.67 -13.35
N VAL A 102 6.84 4.38 -13.98
CA VAL A 102 8.07 5.16 -13.78
C VAL A 102 7.96 6.55 -14.40
N LEU A 103 7.68 6.64 -15.71
CA LEU A 103 7.59 7.91 -16.41
C LEU A 103 6.47 8.82 -15.87
N PRO A 104 5.26 8.32 -15.53
CA PRO A 104 4.24 9.13 -14.89
C PRO A 104 4.65 9.59 -13.50
N THR A 105 5.37 8.77 -12.74
CA THR A 105 5.91 9.16 -11.42
C THR A 105 6.92 10.29 -11.57
N ILE A 106 7.90 10.16 -12.46
CA ILE A 106 8.88 11.21 -12.78
C ILE A 106 8.16 12.49 -13.22
N ARG A 107 7.17 12.39 -14.12
CA ARG A 107 6.40 13.56 -14.59
C ARG A 107 5.66 14.25 -13.45
N LYS A 108 5.01 13.48 -12.56
CA LYS A 108 4.22 14.00 -11.43
C LYS A 108 5.10 14.55 -10.30
N SER A 109 6.28 13.96 -10.08
CA SER A 109 7.26 14.42 -9.10
C SER A 109 8.14 15.57 -9.63
N GLY A 110 7.94 16.01 -10.87
CA GLY A 110 8.68 17.13 -11.48
C GLY A 110 10.11 16.78 -11.93
N GLY A 111 10.40 15.49 -12.13
CA GLY A 111 11.74 14.97 -12.37
C GLY A 111 12.42 15.53 -13.62
N ALA A 112 13.44 16.35 -13.36
CA ALA A 112 14.75 16.39 -14.01
C ALA A 112 14.80 16.37 -15.56
N TYR A 113 13.93 17.12 -16.25
CA TYR A 113 14.18 17.51 -17.63
C TYR A 113 14.41 19.02 -17.69
N ILE A 114 15.67 19.42 -17.51
CA ILE A 114 16.11 20.80 -17.68
C ILE A 114 16.53 20.94 -19.15
N MET A 115 15.79 21.76 -19.91
CA MET A 115 16.21 22.17 -21.24
C MET A 115 17.51 23.00 -21.14
N PRO A 116 18.48 22.80 -22.05
CA PRO A 116 19.63 23.70 -22.18
C PRO A 116 19.14 25.14 -22.40
N GLY A 117 19.59 26.11 -21.59
CA GLY A 117 19.19 27.52 -21.67
C GLY A 117 17.99 27.95 -20.81
N SER A 118 17.43 27.09 -19.96
CA SER A 118 16.28 27.45 -19.10
C SER A 118 16.72 28.02 -17.74
N LYS A 119 15.88 28.81 -17.04
CA LYS A 119 16.16 29.31 -15.67
C LYS A 119 16.44 28.21 -14.64
N ALA A 120 16.15 26.95 -14.95
CA ALA A 120 16.53 25.78 -14.14
C ALA A 120 17.99 25.34 -14.33
N GLU A 121 18.68 25.77 -15.40
CA GLU A 121 20.11 25.53 -15.67
C GLU A 121 21.02 26.26 -14.67
N ALA A 122 20.60 27.44 -14.22
CA ALA A 122 21.40 28.29 -13.32
C ALA A 122 21.63 27.70 -11.92
N ASN A 123 21.02 26.56 -11.57
CA ASN A 123 21.10 25.94 -10.24
C ASN A 123 21.72 24.53 -10.22
N LEU A 124 22.25 24.02 -11.33
CA LEU A 124 22.86 22.68 -11.40
C LEU A 124 24.32 22.64 -11.88
N LEU A 125 24.97 23.79 -12.13
CA LEU A 125 26.40 23.83 -12.44
C LEU A 125 27.32 23.88 -11.20
N ASN A 126 26.77 23.80 -9.99
CA ASN A 126 27.56 23.74 -8.77
C ASN A 126 27.50 22.31 -8.18
N PRO A 127 28.63 21.58 -8.09
CA PRO A 127 28.70 20.24 -7.51
C PRO A 127 28.07 20.13 -6.12
N ASP A 128 28.14 21.21 -5.31
CA ASP A 128 27.58 21.25 -3.96
C ASP A 128 26.04 21.18 -3.94
N THR A 129 25.35 21.86 -4.86
CA THR A 129 23.88 21.83 -4.94
C THR A 129 23.34 20.51 -5.50
N MET A 130 24.18 19.73 -6.20
CA MET A 130 23.83 18.40 -6.69
C MET A 130 23.87 17.38 -5.55
N LEU A 131 24.88 17.44 -4.67
CA LEU A 131 24.95 16.64 -3.45
C LEU A 131 23.79 16.95 -2.49
N ASP A 132 23.43 18.22 -2.34
CA ASP A 132 22.30 18.61 -1.48
C ASP A 132 20.96 18.06 -1.99
N LYS A 133 20.69 18.14 -3.31
CA LYS A 133 19.47 17.60 -3.91
C LYS A 133 19.45 16.06 -3.95
N PHE A 134 20.60 15.42 -4.10
CA PHE A 134 20.71 13.96 -3.93
C PHE A 134 20.47 13.54 -2.48
N GLY A 135 20.96 14.34 -1.52
CA GLY A 135 20.67 14.18 -0.10
C GLY A 135 19.17 14.29 0.20
N GLU A 136 18.51 15.31 -0.35
CA GLU A 136 17.06 15.52 -0.20
C GLU A 136 16.24 14.37 -0.83
N LEU A 137 16.68 13.84 -1.97
CA LEU A 137 16.06 12.68 -2.61
C LEU A 137 16.27 11.38 -1.80
N LEU A 138 17.45 11.20 -1.22
CA LEU A 138 17.74 10.07 -0.32
C LEU A 138 16.95 10.17 0.99
N GLU A 139 16.80 11.37 1.55
CA GLU A 139 15.95 11.66 2.71
C GLU A 139 14.48 11.36 2.40
N LEU A 140 13.99 11.78 1.23
CA LEU A 140 12.62 11.49 0.79
C LEU A 140 12.40 9.98 0.61
N ALA A 141 13.32 9.28 -0.07
CA ALA A 141 13.25 7.84 -0.28
C ALA A 141 13.36 7.05 1.03
N ARG A 142 14.20 7.50 1.98
CA ARG A 142 14.27 6.93 3.34
C ARG A 142 13.01 7.22 4.14
N GLY A 143 12.44 8.42 4.01
CA GLY A 143 11.19 8.82 4.64
C GLY A 143 9.98 8.03 4.13
N GLU A 144 9.89 7.77 2.83
CA GLU A 144 8.86 6.92 2.25
C GLU A 144 8.99 5.45 2.69
N ARG A 145 10.22 4.94 2.79
CA ARG A 145 10.50 3.60 3.32
C ARG A 145 10.17 3.51 4.82
N ALA A 146 10.50 4.54 5.60
CA ALA A 146 10.17 4.61 7.03
C ALA A 146 8.65 4.65 7.23
N LYS A 147 7.92 5.48 6.46
CA LYS A 147 6.45 5.51 6.48
C LYS A 147 5.84 4.16 6.09
N ARG A 148 6.38 3.47 5.08
CA ARG A 148 5.91 2.11 4.70
C ARG A 148 6.14 1.11 5.83
N LEU A 149 7.31 1.13 6.46
CA LEU A 149 7.63 0.26 7.58
C LEU A 149 6.75 0.57 8.81
N GLU A 150 6.48 1.84 9.09
CA GLU A 150 5.54 2.25 10.14
C GLU A 150 4.11 1.80 9.85
N ILE A 151 3.65 1.91 8.60
CA ILE A 151 2.33 1.41 8.19
C ILE A 151 2.28 -0.12 8.33
N GLU A 152 3.32 -0.83 7.89
CA GLU A 152 3.40 -2.28 7.98
C GLU A 152 3.42 -2.77 9.43
N THR A 153 4.26 -2.17 10.28
CA THR A 153 4.30 -2.48 11.72
C THR A 153 2.97 -2.13 12.41
N ARG A 154 2.32 -1.03 12.02
CA ARG A 154 0.97 -0.69 12.50
C ARG A 154 -0.05 -1.74 12.05
N ASN A 155 0.00 -2.19 10.80
CA ASN A 155 -0.91 -3.20 10.27
C ASN A 155 -0.73 -4.55 10.98
N VAL A 156 0.51 -4.96 11.25
CA VAL A 156 0.80 -6.17 12.04
C VAL A 156 0.24 -6.05 13.46
N LYS A 157 0.44 -4.91 14.12
CA LYS A 157 -0.13 -4.66 15.46
C LYS A 157 -1.66 -4.63 15.45
N LEU A 158 -2.28 -4.04 14.42
CA LEU A 158 -3.73 -4.02 14.26
C LEU A 158 -4.28 -5.42 13.98
N ALA A 159 -3.61 -6.21 13.15
CA ALA A 159 -3.98 -7.60 12.88
C ALA A 159 -3.94 -8.45 14.16
N ALA A 160 -2.86 -8.32 14.95
CA ALA A 160 -2.76 -9.00 16.24
C ALA A 160 -3.87 -8.58 17.21
N LYS A 161 -4.23 -7.29 17.25
CA LYS A 161 -5.37 -6.82 18.06
C LYS A 161 -6.72 -7.34 17.56
N ILE A 162 -6.93 -7.41 16.24
CA ILE A 162 -8.15 -7.99 15.66
C ILE A 162 -8.30 -9.46 16.07
N GLU A 163 -7.19 -10.21 16.10
CA GLU A 163 -7.17 -11.60 16.54
C GLU A 163 -7.44 -11.73 18.05
N GLU A 164 -6.83 -10.87 18.88
CA GLU A 164 -7.09 -10.80 20.33
C GLU A 164 -8.54 -10.42 20.65
N ASP A 165 -9.11 -9.47 19.89
CA ASP A 165 -10.48 -8.98 20.06
C ASP A 165 -11.52 -9.93 19.43
N ALA A 166 -11.11 -10.90 18.60
CA ALA A 166 -12.00 -11.84 17.92
C ALA A 166 -13.02 -12.53 18.85
N PRO A 167 -12.64 -13.11 20.02
CA PRO A 167 -13.60 -13.68 20.96
C PRO A 167 -14.58 -12.65 21.53
N TYR A 168 -14.15 -11.41 21.80
CA TYR A 168 -15.02 -10.35 22.30
C TYR A 168 -15.99 -9.85 21.23
N VAL A 169 -15.54 -9.75 19.98
CA VAL A 169 -16.40 -9.40 18.83
C VAL A 169 -17.40 -10.51 18.56
N ALA A 170 -17.01 -11.78 18.65
CA ALA A 170 -17.90 -12.92 18.50
C ALA A 170 -18.99 -12.93 19.58
N ALA A 171 -18.63 -12.75 20.85
CA ALA A 171 -19.58 -12.59 21.94
C ALA A 171 -20.50 -11.39 21.72
N SER A 172 -19.96 -10.24 21.32
CA SER A 172 -20.75 -9.05 21.00
C SER A 172 -21.76 -9.30 19.87
N ARG A 173 -21.39 -10.02 18.81
CA ARG A 173 -22.34 -10.38 17.73
C ARG A 173 -23.46 -11.33 18.20
N GLU A 174 -23.23 -12.13 19.23
CA GLU A 174 -24.27 -12.97 19.82
C GLU A 174 -25.32 -12.13 20.57
N PHE A 175 -24.88 -11.05 21.23
CA PHE A 175 -25.74 -10.19 22.06
C PHE A 175 -26.34 -8.99 21.33
N PHE A 176 -25.72 -8.51 20.25
CA PHE A 176 -26.13 -7.31 19.51
C PHE A 176 -26.53 -7.68 18.08
N ASP A 177 -27.67 -7.17 17.58
CA ASP A 177 -28.00 -7.27 16.15
C ASP A 177 -27.02 -6.40 15.32
N ASP A 178 -26.83 -6.68 14.02
CA ASP A 178 -25.78 -6.09 13.13
C ASP A 178 -25.66 -4.55 13.17
N ASP A 179 -26.69 -3.83 13.63
CA ASP A 179 -26.71 -2.37 13.82
C ASP A 179 -26.23 -1.88 15.21
N GLY A 180 -25.68 -2.75 16.07
CA GLY A 180 -25.27 -2.42 17.44
C GLY A 180 -26.44 -2.15 18.38
N LEU A 181 -27.60 -2.76 18.11
CA LEU A 181 -28.83 -2.62 18.86
C LEU A 181 -29.08 -3.85 19.75
N ILE A 182 -29.53 -3.60 20.98
CA ILE A 182 -29.79 -4.62 22.00
C ILE A 182 -31.29 -4.80 22.18
N ARG A 183 -31.74 -6.06 22.18
CA ARG A 183 -33.15 -6.39 22.45
C ARG A 183 -33.47 -6.14 23.93
N PHE A 184 -34.72 -5.81 24.24
CA PHE A 184 -35.12 -5.56 25.62
C PHE A 184 -34.95 -6.79 26.52
N ARG A 185 -35.18 -7.99 25.99
CA ARG A 185 -34.89 -9.25 26.68
C ARG A 185 -33.43 -9.36 27.10
N ASP A 186 -32.52 -9.13 26.17
CA ASP A 186 -31.07 -9.27 26.40
C ASP A 186 -30.56 -8.18 27.34
N SER A 187 -31.11 -6.96 27.22
CA SER A 187 -30.88 -5.86 28.16
C SER A 187 -31.33 -6.21 29.59
N ALA A 188 -32.51 -6.82 29.74
CA ALA A 188 -33.03 -7.25 31.04
C ALA A 188 -32.18 -8.37 31.65
N ARG A 189 -31.73 -9.33 30.82
CA ARG A 189 -30.82 -10.41 31.22
C ARG A 189 -29.47 -9.87 31.69
N ALA A 190 -28.90 -8.89 30.98
CA ALA A 190 -27.65 -8.24 31.38
C ALA A 190 -27.74 -7.56 32.76
N LEU A 191 -28.93 -7.06 33.13
CA LEU A 191 -29.20 -6.44 34.43
C LEU A 191 -29.75 -7.44 35.47
N SER A 192 -29.73 -8.74 35.18
CA SER A 192 -30.25 -9.81 36.05
C SER A 192 -31.69 -9.57 36.54
N MET A 193 -32.56 -9.02 35.68
CA MET A 193 -33.96 -8.75 36.02
C MET A 193 -34.94 -9.34 34.99
N PRO A 194 -36.19 -9.64 35.40
CA PRO A 194 -37.20 -10.12 34.45
C PRO A 194 -37.53 -9.09 33.36
N GLU A 195 -37.67 -9.54 32.11
CA GLU A 195 -37.96 -8.67 30.94
C GLU A 195 -39.18 -7.77 31.16
N ARG A 196 -40.25 -8.30 31.77
CA ARG A 196 -41.46 -7.52 32.09
C ARG A 196 -41.18 -6.36 33.05
N ARG A 197 -40.33 -6.59 34.06
CA ARG A 197 -39.92 -5.56 35.03
C ARG A 197 -39.08 -4.48 34.36
N PHE A 198 -38.16 -4.89 33.48
CA PHE A 198 -37.32 -3.95 32.74
C PHE A 198 -38.14 -3.05 31.81
N ILE A 199 -39.10 -3.61 31.05
CA ILE A 199 -40.00 -2.83 30.18
C ILE A 199 -40.85 -1.86 31.02
N ALA A 200 -41.30 -2.26 32.21
CA ALA A 200 -42.02 -1.37 33.12
C ALA A 200 -41.17 -0.16 33.55
N LEU A 201 -39.89 -0.36 33.90
CA LEU A 201 -38.95 0.72 34.21
C LEU A 201 -38.72 1.65 33.01
N LEU A 202 -38.57 1.08 31.80
CA LEU A 202 -38.43 1.88 30.58
C LEU A 202 -39.67 2.75 30.30
N ARG A 203 -40.86 2.28 30.67
CA ARG A 203 -42.11 3.06 30.60
C ARG A 203 -42.16 4.17 31.64
N GLU A 204 -41.77 3.87 32.88
CA GLU A 204 -41.69 4.82 33.98
C GLU A 204 -40.71 5.96 33.66
N TRP A 205 -39.56 5.65 33.06
CA TRP A 205 -38.59 6.65 32.61
C TRP A 205 -39.02 7.42 31.35
N GLY A 206 -40.16 7.05 30.75
CA GLY A 206 -40.68 7.67 29.54
C GLY A 206 -39.86 7.36 28.27
N TRP A 207 -39.15 6.23 28.24
CA TRP A 207 -38.31 5.85 27.10
C TRP A 207 -39.06 5.05 26.04
N VAL A 208 -40.07 4.29 26.46
CA VAL A 208 -40.89 3.40 25.62
C VAL A 208 -42.36 3.76 25.77
N ASP A 209 -43.15 3.43 24.75
CA ASP A 209 -44.60 3.60 24.74
C ASP A 209 -45.32 2.75 25.82
N VAL A 210 -46.48 3.23 26.25
CA VAL A 210 -47.30 2.61 27.31
C VAL A 210 -47.98 1.34 26.81
N VAL A 211 -48.43 1.35 25.56
CA VAL A 211 -49.13 0.22 24.93
C VAL A 211 -48.13 -0.71 24.23
N GLY A 212 -47.26 -0.14 23.39
CA GLY A 212 -46.29 -0.89 22.61
C GLY A 212 -44.91 -1.02 23.27
N THR A 213 -43.94 -1.37 22.42
CA THR A 213 -42.50 -1.40 22.72
C THR A 213 -41.71 -0.39 21.90
N ALA A 214 -42.38 0.48 21.13
CA ALA A 214 -41.74 1.56 20.38
C ALA A 214 -41.09 2.57 21.34
N ALA A 215 -39.86 2.98 21.03
CA ALA A 215 -39.16 4.05 21.71
C ALA A 215 -39.83 5.40 21.46
N LYS A 216 -39.96 6.20 22.52
CA LYS A 216 -40.47 7.58 22.46
C LYS A 216 -39.41 8.53 21.89
N ALA A 217 -39.87 9.65 21.33
CA ALA A 217 -39.02 10.67 20.70
C ALA A 217 -37.88 11.15 21.62
N TYR A 218 -38.12 11.25 22.94
CA TYR A 218 -37.09 11.58 23.92
C TYR A 218 -35.91 10.59 23.91
N ALA A 219 -36.19 9.29 24.00
CA ALA A 219 -35.15 8.26 24.04
C ALA A 219 -34.38 8.19 22.71
N ILE A 220 -35.06 8.44 21.58
CA ILE A 220 -34.42 8.52 20.27
C ILE A 220 -33.49 9.74 20.18
N LYS A 221 -33.97 10.92 20.59
CA LYS A 221 -33.20 12.17 20.55
C LYS A 221 -31.95 12.11 21.43
N GLN A 222 -32.03 11.45 22.58
CA GLN A 222 -30.88 11.24 23.48
C GLN A 222 -29.93 10.13 23.00
N GLY A 223 -30.32 9.37 21.98
CA GLY A 223 -29.57 8.25 21.44
C GLY A 223 -29.62 7.00 22.33
N TYR A 224 -30.62 6.86 23.20
CA TYR A 224 -30.79 5.71 24.09
C TYR A 224 -31.47 4.52 23.41
N ALA A 225 -32.34 4.78 22.42
CA ALA A 225 -33.08 3.74 21.72
C ALA A 225 -33.32 4.09 20.25
N LYS A 226 -33.54 3.08 19.41
CA LYS A 226 -33.98 3.24 18.02
C LYS A 226 -35.25 2.43 17.78
N ASN A 227 -36.11 2.93 16.88
CA ASN A 227 -37.27 2.20 16.41
C ASN A 227 -36.93 1.44 15.13
N LEU A 228 -37.37 0.20 15.07
CA LEU A 228 -37.32 -0.65 13.90
C LEU A 228 -38.75 -0.93 13.43
N VAL A 229 -38.94 -0.91 12.12
CA VAL A 229 -40.23 -1.19 11.49
C VAL A 229 -40.17 -2.59 10.89
N TYR A 230 -41.07 -3.45 11.34
CA TYR A 230 -41.29 -4.77 10.74
C TYR A 230 -42.55 -4.73 9.88
N ALA A 231 -42.37 -4.81 8.57
CA ALA A 231 -43.48 -4.86 7.62
C ALA A 231 -43.90 -6.32 7.36
N TYR A 232 -45.20 -6.58 7.37
CA TYR A 232 -45.79 -7.88 7.05
C TYR A 232 -47.01 -7.69 6.14
N ARG A 233 -47.55 -8.79 5.61
CA ARG A 233 -48.68 -8.72 4.68
C ARG A 233 -49.92 -8.13 5.38
N GLY A 234 -50.26 -6.89 5.06
CA GLY A 234 -51.43 -6.18 5.60
C GLY A 234 -51.12 -5.15 6.70
N GLY A 235 -49.86 -4.89 7.05
CA GLY A 235 -49.54 -3.87 8.06
C GLY A 235 -48.06 -3.75 8.39
N HIS A 236 -47.77 -2.93 9.41
CA HIS A 236 -46.43 -2.79 9.98
C HIS A 236 -46.51 -2.70 11.50
N SER A 237 -45.46 -3.19 12.17
CA SER A 237 -45.28 -3.06 13.62
C SER A 237 -44.00 -2.31 13.90
N VAL A 238 -44.06 -1.38 14.85
CA VAL A 238 -42.90 -0.59 15.29
C VAL A 238 -42.49 -1.06 16.68
N TYR A 239 -41.22 -1.40 16.84
CA TYR A 239 -40.66 -1.83 18.12
C TYR A 239 -39.31 -1.17 18.36
N GLY A 240 -39.02 -0.88 19.63
CA GLY A 240 -37.78 -0.25 20.06
C GLY A 240 -36.71 -1.28 20.37
N LYS A 241 -35.46 -0.91 20.13
CA LYS A 241 -34.26 -1.56 20.70
C LYS A 241 -33.38 -0.52 21.38
N LEU A 242 -32.64 -0.93 22.41
CA LEU A 242 -31.71 -0.04 23.09
C LEU A 242 -30.39 0.04 22.33
N THR A 243 -29.74 1.20 22.43
CA THR A 243 -28.32 1.33 22.07
C THR A 243 -27.47 0.95 23.28
N ARG A 244 -26.16 0.74 23.08
CA ARG A 244 -25.20 0.58 24.17
C ARG A 244 -25.28 1.71 25.22
N LYS A 245 -25.36 2.96 24.74
CA LYS A 245 -25.55 4.16 25.58
C LYS A 245 -26.86 4.10 26.37
N GLY A 246 -27.93 3.58 25.75
CA GLY A 246 -29.21 3.36 26.42
C GLY A 246 -29.11 2.33 27.55
N LEU A 247 -28.45 1.21 27.30
CA LEU A 247 -28.24 0.18 28.33
C LEU A 247 -27.39 0.67 29.50
N GLU A 248 -26.30 1.37 29.23
CA GLU A 248 -25.45 1.99 30.27
C GLU A 248 -26.27 2.97 31.13
N ARG A 249 -27.06 3.83 30.49
CA ARG A 249 -27.93 4.79 31.22
C ARG A 249 -29.06 4.10 31.97
N ALA A 250 -29.60 3.01 31.44
CA ALA A 250 -30.60 2.19 32.13
C ALA A 250 -30.01 1.51 33.37
N THR A 251 -28.75 1.06 33.30
CA THR A 251 -28.01 0.49 34.44
C THR A 251 -27.89 1.51 35.57
N VAL A 252 -27.43 2.72 35.25
CA VAL A 252 -27.31 3.84 36.20
C VAL A 252 -28.66 4.17 36.84
N LYS A 253 -29.74 4.25 36.04
CA LYS A 253 -31.08 4.55 36.57
C LYS A 253 -31.68 3.41 37.40
N ALA A 254 -31.37 2.16 37.08
CA ALA A 254 -31.92 1.00 37.77
C ALA A 254 -31.23 0.73 39.12
N PHE A 255 -29.93 0.99 39.22
CA PHE A 255 -29.12 0.64 40.39
C PHE A 255 -28.54 1.85 41.15
N GLY A 256 -28.71 3.07 40.65
CA GLY A 256 -28.41 4.30 41.39
C GLY A 256 -26.93 4.49 41.75
N VAL A 257 -26.01 4.10 40.86
CA VAL A 257 -24.58 4.43 40.98
C VAL A 257 -24.28 5.74 40.26
#